data_AF-A0A9D7S8E3-F1
#
_entry.id   AF-A0A9D7S8E3-F1
#
_cell.length_a   1.000
_cell.length_b   1.000
_cell.length_c   1.000
_cell.angle_alpha   90.00
_cell.angle_beta   90.00
_cell.angle_gamma   90.00
#
_symmetry.space_group_name_H-M   'P 1'
#
loop_
_entity.id
_entity.type
_entity.pdbx_description
1 polymer ?
#
loop_
_entity_poly.entity_id
_entity_poly.type
_entity_poly.pdbx_seq_one_letter_code
_entity_poly.pdbx_strand_id
1 'polypeptide(L)'
;MGWNKTIVYSSCRSAYEPGLQFEYSGGGTTISQVLHTDITKQEYDEWMYDHVLKPIGMEHSFYTQPPPKEKQHLCASGYRGDGTYSINSHVYPEQAAAGLWMTPSDLCQYIIDMQLAYQGQPSKVLSPEMVKLHLTPYNDGPDVIGFFIVDNNGEKYFEHGARNDGFCGDFYGSLEGGNGVVIFLNSDDGTIISEVINSVAKAYQWKNFYHEPLRKKSIKVADKVLKSYEGLYLYDQTWSAIGKKDNKYHFYTNGRYVNMYFSTPFFNEEFPL
;
A
#
# COMPACT_ATOMS: atom_id res chain seq x y z
N MET A 1 -9.61 24.76 -42.42
CA MET A 1 -8.62 23.66 -42.34
C MET A 1 -8.28 23.46 -40.87
N GLY A 2 -8.91 22.47 -40.24
CA GLY A 2 -8.67 22.14 -38.83
C GLY A 2 -7.44 21.24 -38.71
N TRP A 3 -6.55 21.58 -37.78
CA TRP A 3 -5.39 20.75 -37.46
C TRP A 3 -5.87 19.56 -36.62
N ASN A 4 -6.02 18.40 -37.24
CA ASN A 4 -6.15 17.14 -36.51
C ASN A 4 -4.78 16.83 -35.90
N LYS A 5 -4.64 17.10 -34.60
CA LYS A 5 -3.48 16.66 -33.82
C LYS A 5 -3.63 15.16 -33.59
N THR A 6 -3.08 14.36 -34.50
CA THR A 6 -2.89 12.93 -34.23
C THR A 6 -1.91 12.81 -33.07
N ILE A 7 -2.43 12.59 -31.87
CA ILE A 7 -1.60 12.22 -30.72
C ILE A 7 -1.12 10.81 -30.99
N VAL A 8 0.13 10.69 -31.43
CA VAL A 8 0.82 9.40 -31.50
C VAL A 8 1.22 9.06 -30.08
N TYR A 9 0.44 8.22 -29.41
CA TYR A 9 0.88 7.61 -28.16
C TYR A 9 2.08 6.71 -28.47
N SER A 10 3.19 6.89 -27.75
CA SER A 10 4.25 5.89 -27.75
C SER A 10 3.69 4.58 -27.21
N SER A 11 4.04 3.45 -27.82
CA SER A 11 3.69 2.13 -27.26
C SER A 11 4.21 2.00 -25.83
N CYS A 12 3.41 1.36 -24.97
CA CYS A 12 3.89 0.87 -23.69
C CYS A 12 5.05 -0.10 -23.93
N ARG A 13 6.12 0.01 -23.13
CA ARG A 13 7.32 -0.81 -23.23
C ARG A 13 7.65 -1.39 -21.87
N SER A 14 8.14 -2.62 -21.86
CA SER A 14 8.70 -3.20 -20.64
C SER A 14 9.94 -2.42 -20.22
N ALA A 15 10.07 -2.16 -18.92
CA ALA A 15 11.27 -1.56 -18.36
C ALA A 15 12.44 -2.57 -18.30
N TYR A 16 12.12 -3.85 -18.10
CA TYR A 16 13.07 -4.95 -17.95
C TYR A 16 12.58 -6.22 -18.65
N GLU A 17 13.40 -7.27 -18.70
CA GLU A 17 12.95 -8.58 -19.18
C GLU A 17 11.90 -9.18 -18.22
N PRO A 18 10.83 -9.83 -18.72
CA PRO A 18 9.83 -10.46 -17.87
C PRO A 18 10.45 -11.49 -16.92
N GLY A 19 10.11 -11.40 -15.63
CA GLY A 19 10.59 -12.31 -14.58
C GLY A 19 11.98 -11.97 -14.02
N LEU A 20 12.66 -10.93 -14.54
CA LEU A 20 14.00 -10.55 -14.07
C LEU A 20 13.99 -9.97 -12.65
N GLN A 21 13.04 -9.09 -12.35
CA GLN A 21 12.88 -8.47 -11.04
C GLN A 21 11.44 -7.98 -10.83
N PHE A 22 11.09 -7.72 -9.58
CA PHE A 22 9.85 -7.03 -9.24
C PHE A 22 9.96 -5.53 -9.55
N GLU A 23 8.89 -4.95 -10.08
CA GLU A 23 8.72 -3.52 -10.29
C GLU A 23 7.22 -3.21 -10.13
N TYR A 24 6.85 -2.39 -9.14
CA TYR A 24 5.47 -2.03 -8.91
C TYR A 24 4.91 -1.24 -10.11
N SER A 25 3.81 -1.70 -10.71
CA SER A 25 3.32 -1.16 -11.99
C SER A 25 1.81 -1.09 -12.08
N GLY A 26 1.25 0.10 -11.83
CA GLY A 26 -0.16 0.38 -12.12
C GLY A 26 -0.50 0.17 -13.60
N GLY A 27 0.42 0.50 -14.51
CA GLY A 27 0.26 0.23 -15.95
C GLY A 27 0.16 -1.26 -16.28
N GLY A 28 0.92 -2.12 -15.58
CA GLY A 28 0.78 -3.58 -15.69
C GLY A 28 -0.61 -4.07 -15.25
N THR A 29 -1.14 -3.52 -14.16
CA THR A 29 -2.51 -3.79 -13.71
C THR A 29 -3.55 -3.30 -14.73
N THR A 30 -3.35 -2.14 -15.35
CA THR A 30 -4.21 -1.65 -16.44
C THR A 30 -4.18 -2.56 -17.67
N ILE A 31 -3.04 -3.17 -18.01
CA ILE A 31 -2.98 -4.18 -19.08
C ILE A 31 -3.84 -5.40 -18.72
N SER A 32 -3.85 -5.81 -17.45
CA SER A 32 -4.69 -6.92 -16.97
C SER A 32 -6.19 -6.58 -17.08
N GLN A 33 -6.58 -5.32 -16.84
CA GLN A 33 -7.94 -4.83 -17.12
C GLN A 33 -8.31 -4.95 -18.60
N VAL A 34 -7.42 -4.52 -19.50
CA VAL A 34 -7.67 -4.62 -20.95
C VAL A 34 -7.82 -6.08 -21.37
N LEU A 35 -6.91 -6.96 -20.92
CA LEU A 35 -6.98 -8.40 -21.18
C LEU A 35 -8.30 -8.99 -20.67
N HIS A 36 -8.71 -8.62 -19.46
CA HIS A 36 -9.98 -9.04 -18.88
C HIS A 36 -11.18 -8.63 -19.76
N THR A 37 -11.28 -7.34 -20.12
CA THR A 37 -12.38 -6.82 -20.95
C THR A 37 -12.34 -7.43 -22.36
N ASP A 38 -11.17 -7.70 -22.92
CA ASP A 38 -11.02 -8.37 -24.21
C ASP A 38 -11.50 -9.82 -24.19
N ILE A 39 -11.34 -10.54 -23.08
CA ILE A 39 -11.80 -11.93 -22.95
C ILE A 39 -13.29 -11.98 -22.64
N THR A 40 -13.75 -11.19 -21.67
CA THR A 40 -15.13 -11.23 -21.17
C THR A 40 -16.11 -10.52 -22.10
N LYS A 41 -15.63 -9.54 -22.89
CA LYS A 41 -16.45 -8.63 -23.70
C LYS A 41 -17.49 -7.87 -22.87
N GLN A 42 -17.19 -7.62 -21.60
CA GLN A 42 -18.02 -6.85 -20.67
C GLN A 42 -17.24 -5.65 -20.12
N GLU A 43 -17.96 -4.59 -19.76
CA GLU A 43 -17.38 -3.44 -19.06
C GLU A 43 -16.78 -3.90 -17.73
N TYR A 44 -15.60 -3.37 -17.40
CA TYR A 44 -14.82 -3.87 -16.26
C TYR A 44 -15.56 -3.69 -14.93
N ASP A 45 -16.20 -2.53 -14.73
CA ASP A 45 -16.90 -2.23 -13.48
C ASP A 45 -18.15 -3.08 -13.26
N GLU A 46 -18.96 -3.29 -14.31
CA GLU A 46 -20.13 -4.17 -14.25
C GLU A 46 -19.72 -5.61 -13.97
N TRP A 47 -18.73 -6.13 -14.71
CA TRP A 47 -18.26 -7.50 -14.52
C TRP A 47 -17.70 -7.71 -13.10
N MET A 48 -16.83 -6.81 -12.64
CA MET A 48 -16.23 -6.89 -11.30
C MET A 48 -17.28 -6.79 -10.20
N TYR A 49 -18.30 -5.95 -10.36
CA TYR A 49 -19.38 -5.87 -9.38
C TYR A 49 -20.14 -7.20 -9.28
N ASP A 50 -20.57 -7.78 -10.41
CA ASP A 50 -21.42 -8.97 -10.41
C ASP A 50 -20.67 -10.28 -10.09
N HIS A 51 -19.39 -10.39 -10.46
CA HIS A 51 -18.62 -11.63 -10.35
C HIS A 51 -17.60 -11.64 -9.22
N VAL A 52 -17.26 -10.47 -8.63
CA VAL A 52 -16.26 -10.37 -7.56
C VAL A 52 -16.83 -9.68 -6.33
N LEU A 53 -17.19 -8.40 -6.44
CA LEU A 53 -17.54 -7.57 -5.29
C LEU A 53 -18.81 -8.09 -4.61
N LYS A 54 -19.91 -8.24 -5.37
CA LYS A 54 -21.19 -8.70 -4.83
C LYS A 54 -21.13 -10.13 -4.28
N PRO A 55 -20.52 -11.13 -4.96
CA PRO A 55 -20.37 -12.47 -4.39
C PRO A 55 -19.62 -12.52 -3.06
N ILE A 56 -18.59 -11.68 -2.88
CA ILE A 56 -17.80 -11.58 -1.63
C ILE A 56 -18.55 -10.77 -0.55
N GLY A 57 -19.57 -10.00 -0.93
CA GLY A 57 -20.36 -9.15 -0.02
C GLY A 57 -19.88 -7.70 0.08
N MET A 58 -19.04 -7.25 -0.87
CA MET A 58 -18.55 -5.87 -0.99
C MET A 58 -19.58 -4.97 -1.70
N GLU A 59 -20.82 -4.95 -1.23
CA GLU A 59 -21.95 -4.36 -1.96
C GLU A 59 -21.93 -2.82 -2.02
N HIS A 60 -21.14 -2.16 -1.16
CA HIS A 60 -20.99 -0.70 -1.14
C HIS A 60 -19.81 -0.21 -2.00
N SER A 61 -19.00 -1.15 -2.51
CA SER A 61 -17.84 -0.87 -3.32
C SER A 61 -18.17 -0.93 -4.82
N PHE A 62 -17.48 -0.15 -5.64
CA PHE A 62 -17.71 -0.11 -7.09
C PHE A 62 -16.53 0.49 -7.86
N TYR A 63 -16.36 0.04 -9.10
CA TYR A 63 -15.34 0.55 -10.03
C TYR A 63 -15.88 1.61 -11.00
N THR A 64 -17.19 1.91 -11.01
CA THR A 64 -17.78 2.87 -11.94
C THR A 64 -17.19 4.27 -11.77
N GLN A 65 -16.74 4.85 -12.90
CA GLN A 65 -16.04 6.13 -12.96
C GLN A 65 -16.70 7.05 -14.02
N PRO A 66 -17.06 8.30 -13.69
CA PRO A 66 -17.13 8.87 -12.34
C PRO A 66 -18.14 8.11 -11.45
N PRO A 67 -18.09 8.28 -10.11
CA PRO A 67 -19.08 7.69 -9.22
C PRO A 67 -20.52 7.99 -9.66
N PRO A 68 -21.42 6.98 -9.64
CA PRO A 68 -22.83 7.19 -9.97
C PRO A 68 -23.44 8.31 -9.12
N LYS A 69 -24.33 9.11 -9.71
CA LYS A 69 -24.87 10.32 -9.05
C LYS A 69 -25.50 10.02 -7.69
N GLU A 70 -26.19 8.90 -7.60
CA GLU A 70 -26.82 8.38 -6.40
C GLU A 70 -25.83 7.87 -5.36
N LYS A 71 -24.58 7.55 -5.73
CA LYS A 71 -23.51 7.13 -4.81
C LYS A 71 -22.52 8.24 -4.46
N GLN A 72 -22.52 9.38 -5.16
CA GLN A 72 -21.60 10.49 -4.89
C GLN A 72 -21.64 10.98 -3.44
N HIS A 73 -22.82 10.98 -2.81
CA HIS A 73 -22.99 11.41 -1.42
C HIS A 73 -22.37 10.43 -0.39
N LEU A 74 -22.02 9.21 -0.82
CA LEU A 74 -21.33 8.21 -0.01
C LEU A 74 -19.80 8.31 -0.15
N CYS A 75 -19.32 9.04 -1.17
CA CYS A 75 -17.90 9.21 -1.43
C CYS A 75 -17.35 10.34 -0.54
N ALA A 76 -16.29 10.05 0.22
CA ALA A 76 -15.60 11.06 1.00
C ALA A 76 -14.87 12.06 0.10
N SER A 77 -14.78 13.32 0.52
CA SER A 77 -13.87 14.30 -0.07
C SER A 77 -12.43 14.02 0.38
N GLY A 78 -11.46 14.17 -0.52
CA GLY A 78 -10.03 13.98 -0.25
C GLY A 78 -9.30 15.29 0.07
N TYR A 79 -8.27 15.18 0.91
CA TYR A 79 -7.49 16.31 1.42
C TYR A 79 -6.00 16.07 1.29
N ARG A 80 -5.23 17.12 1.05
CA ARG A 80 -3.76 17.09 1.10
C ARG A 80 -3.29 16.97 2.54
N GLY A 81 -2.04 16.58 2.74
CA GLY A 81 -1.46 16.42 4.08
C GLY A 81 -1.41 17.70 4.93
N ASP A 82 -1.57 18.88 4.33
CA ASP A 82 -1.72 20.16 5.05
C ASP A 82 -3.17 20.51 5.42
N GLY A 83 -4.11 19.60 5.14
CA GLY A 83 -5.55 19.79 5.36
C GLY A 83 -6.26 20.58 4.26
N THR A 84 -5.57 20.97 3.19
CA THR A 84 -6.20 21.63 2.05
C THR A 84 -7.09 20.65 1.30
N TYR A 85 -8.31 21.05 0.98
CA TYR A 85 -9.20 20.26 0.12
C TYR A 85 -8.54 19.99 -1.23
N SER A 86 -8.47 18.70 -1.64
CA SER A 86 -7.91 18.31 -2.94
C SER A 86 -9.04 18.09 -3.95
N ILE A 87 -9.92 17.12 -3.70
CA ILE A 87 -10.92 16.69 -4.67
C ILE A 87 -12.13 16.01 -4.00
N ASN A 88 -13.32 16.13 -4.60
CA ASN A 88 -14.53 15.44 -4.12
C ASN A 88 -14.56 13.98 -4.61
N SER A 89 -14.27 13.77 -5.90
CA SER A 89 -14.07 12.44 -6.49
C SER A 89 -13.14 12.58 -7.69
N HIS A 90 -11.99 11.91 -7.62
CA HIS A 90 -11.10 11.82 -8.78
C HIS A 90 -11.58 10.71 -9.70
N VAL A 91 -11.49 10.92 -11.02
CA VAL A 91 -11.86 9.94 -12.04
C VAL A 91 -10.59 9.23 -12.48
N TYR A 92 -10.52 7.92 -12.22
CA TYR A 92 -9.39 7.07 -12.61
C TYR A 92 -9.83 6.08 -13.69
N PRO A 93 -9.61 6.38 -14.99
CA PRO A 93 -9.97 5.46 -16.08
C PRO A 93 -9.20 4.12 -16.02
N GLU A 94 -8.04 4.11 -15.38
CA GLU A 94 -7.28 2.93 -14.96
C GLU A 94 -7.95 2.18 -13.78
N GLN A 95 -9.22 1.80 -13.96
CA GLN A 95 -10.09 1.27 -12.92
C GLN A 95 -9.45 0.17 -12.07
N ALA A 96 -8.85 -0.84 -12.68
CA ALA A 96 -8.21 -1.95 -11.97
C ALA A 96 -7.04 -1.52 -11.09
N ALA A 97 -6.31 -0.47 -11.50
CA ALA A 97 -5.12 0.00 -10.79
C ALA A 97 -5.45 1.00 -9.68
N ALA A 98 -6.46 1.86 -9.87
CA ALA A 98 -6.70 3.00 -8.97
C ALA A 98 -8.17 3.41 -8.80
N GLY A 99 -9.12 2.78 -9.49
CA GLY A 99 -10.50 3.28 -9.60
C GLY A 99 -11.53 2.62 -8.68
N LEU A 100 -11.13 1.77 -7.74
CA LEU A 100 -12.07 1.17 -6.78
C LEU A 100 -12.47 2.19 -5.71
N TRP A 101 -13.74 2.57 -5.68
CA TRP A 101 -14.34 3.16 -4.48
C TRP A 101 -14.74 2.02 -3.55
N MET A 102 -14.23 2.02 -2.32
CA MET A 102 -14.47 0.95 -1.35
C MET A 102 -14.60 1.49 0.08
N THR A 103 -15.20 0.67 0.94
CA THR A 103 -15.28 0.93 2.38
C THR A 103 -14.36 -0.03 3.15
N PRO A 104 -13.88 0.32 4.35
CA PRO A 104 -13.12 -0.61 5.18
C PRO A 104 -13.88 -1.91 5.47
N SER A 105 -15.19 -1.81 5.74
CA SER A 105 -16.03 -2.98 6.03
C SER A 105 -16.16 -3.94 4.87
N ASP A 106 -16.26 -3.43 3.63
CA ASP A 106 -16.30 -4.26 2.43
C ASP A 106 -14.94 -4.95 2.21
N LEU A 107 -13.82 -4.23 2.35
CA LEU A 107 -12.50 -4.85 2.21
C LEU A 107 -12.25 -5.91 3.31
N CYS A 108 -12.82 -5.75 4.50
CA CYS A 108 -12.83 -6.80 5.52
C CYS A 108 -13.56 -8.08 5.05
N GLN A 109 -14.63 -7.99 4.26
CA GLN A 109 -15.28 -9.18 3.70
C GLN A 109 -14.33 -9.94 2.77
N TYR A 110 -13.59 -9.21 1.94
CA TYR A 110 -12.54 -9.80 1.09
C TYR A 110 -11.46 -10.51 1.91
N ILE A 111 -10.95 -9.84 2.96
CA ILE A 111 -9.93 -10.43 3.85
C ILE A 111 -10.45 -11.74 4.47
N ILE A 112 -11.69 -11.75 4.95
CA ILE A 112 -12.32 -12.93 5.55
C ILE A 112 -12.47 -14.07 4.52
N ASP A 113 -12.95 -13.79 3.30
CA ASP A 113 -13.11 -14.80 2.24
C ASP A 113 -11.75 -15.44 1.89
N MET A 114 -10.70 -14.62 1.75
CA MET A 114 -9.34 -15.08 1.48
C MET A 114 -8.79 -15.95 2.61
N GLN A 115 -8.98 -15.54 3.87
CA GLN A 115 -8.52 -16.30 5.04
C GLN A 115 -9.20 -17.66 5.15
N LEU A 116 -10.52 -17.71 4.97
CA LEU A 116 -11.27 -18.96 5.00
C LEU A 116 -10.83 -19.89 3.86
N ALA A 117 -10.68 -19.35 2.65
CA ALA A 117 -10.26 -20.14 1.50
C ALA A 117 -8.82 -20.62 1.56
N TYR A 118 -7.91 -19.84 2.14
CA TYR A 118 -6.55 -20.28 2.43
C TYR A 118 -6.54 -21.52 3.35
N GLN A 119 -7.48 -21.59 4.30
CA GLN A 119 -7.69 -22.75 5.17
C GLN A 119 -8.40 -23.94 4.49
N GLY A 120 -8.75 -23.83 3.21
CA GLY A 120 -9.41 -24.89 2.46
C GLY A 120 -10.93 -24.81 2.43
N GLN A 121 -11.54 -23.76 2.99
CA GLN A 121 -12.98 -23.56 2.89
C GLN A 121 -13.37 -23.02 1.51
N PRO A 122 -14.61 -23.21 1.05
CA PRO A 122 -15.06 -22.60 -0.20
C PRO A 122 -15.00 -21.06 -0.13
N SER A 123 -14.32 -20.41 -1.08
CA SER A 123 -14.48 -18.97 -1.34
C SER A 123 -15.65 -18.73 -2.29
N LYS A 124 -16.15 -17.50 -2.29
CA LYS A 124 -17.22 -17.04 -3.17
C LYS A 124 -16.80 -16.89 -4.62
N VAL A 125 -15.50 -16.74 -4.90
CA VAL A 125 -14.98 -16.37 -6.22
C VAL A 125 -13.84 -17.28 -6.66
N LEU A 126 -12.83 -17.48 -5.81
CA LEU A 126 -11.64 -18.27 -6.12
C LEU A 126 -11.73 -19.66 -5.48
N SER A 127 -11.05 -20.65 -6.08
CA SER A 127 -10.85 -21.94 -5.39
C SER A 127 -9.81 -21.79 -4.28
N PRO A 128 -9.82 -22.65 -3.25
CA PRO A 128 -8.76 -22.69 -2.23
C PRO A 128 -7.34 -22.77 -2.81
N GLU A 129 -7.15 -23.53 -3.90
CA GLU A 129 -5.87 -23.66 -4.59
C GLU A 129 -5.45 -22.34 -5.24
N MET A 130 -6.39 -21.63 -5.86
CA MET A 130 -6.14 -20.32 -6.45
C MET A 130 -5.83 -19.28 -5.37
N VAL A 131 -6.51 -19.30 -4.22
CA VAL A 131 -6.21 -18.42 -3.10
C VAL A 131 -4.82 -18.68 -2.54
N LYS A 132 -4.42 -19.95 -2.39
CA LYS A 132 -3.05 -20.29 -1.98
C LYS A 132 -2.02 -19.80 -2.97
N LEU A 133 -2.25 -19.99 -4.27
CA LEU A 133 -1.37 -19.45 -5.32
C LEU A 133 -1.29 -17.93 -5.25
N HIS A 134 -2.42 -17.25 -5.07
CA HIS A 134 -2.52 -15.79 -4.98
C HIS A 134 -1.74 -15.21 -3.79
N LEU A 135 -1.57 -15.98 -2.71
CA LEU A 135 -0.84 -15.59 -1.49
C LEU A 135 0.54 -16.26 -1.37
N THR A 136 1.04 -16.90 -2.42
CA THR A 136 2.37 -17.51 -2.44
C THR A 136 3.39 -16.56 -3.09
N PRO A 137 4.44 -16.14 -2.36
CA PRO A 137 5.47 -15.26 -2.92
C PRO A 137 6.16 -15.81 -4.15
N TYR A 138 6.56 -14.91 -5.04
CA TYR A 138 7.32 -15.23 -6.25
C TYR A 138 8.75 -14.69 -6.15
N ASN A 139 9.73 -15.40 -6.74
CA ASN A 139 11.15 -14.99 -6.79
C ASN A 139 11.79 -14.62 -5.44
N ASP A 140 11.42 -15.32 -4.35
CA ASP A 140 11.93 -15.09 -2.99
C ASP A 140 11.70 -13.66 -2.43
N GLY A 141 10.87 -12.84 -3.10
CA GLY A 141 10.45 -11.51 -2.65
C GLY A 141 9.20 -11.56 -1.75
N PRO A 142 8.73 -10.41 -1.22
CA PRO A 142 7.46 -10.34 -0.51
C PRO A 142 6.25 -10.32 -1.46
N ASP A 143 6.47 -10.10 -2.75
CA ASP A 143 5.41 -9.79 -3.72
C ASP A 143 4.59 -11.03 -4.08
N VAL A 144 3.26 -10.87 -4.06
CA VAL A 144 2.30 -11.85 -4.52
C VAL A 144 1.36 -11.23 -5.55
N ILE A 145 0.40 -12.01 -6.07
CA ILE A 145 -0.55 -11.48 -7.06
C ILE A 145 -1.43 -10.44 -6.36
N GLY A 146 -1.18 -9.16 -6.59
CA GLY A 146 -2.00 -8.05 -6.08
C GLY A 146 -1.72 -7.60 -4.64
N PHE A 147 -0.85 -8.28 -3.89
CA PHE A 147 -0.51 -7.95 -2.49
C PHE A 147 0.98 -8.16 -2.19
N PHE A 148 1.36 -7.91 -0.95
CA PHE A 148 2.64 -8.26 -0.38
C PHE A 148 2.46 -9.17 0.83
N ILE A 149 3.44 -10.03 1.10
CA ILE A 149 3.53 -10.84 2.31
C ILE A 149 4.56 -10.23 3.26
N VAL A 150 4.10 -9.93 4.47
CA VAL A 150 4.96 -9.51 5.59
C VAL A 150 5.08 -10.66 6.58
N ASP A 151 6.30 -10.97 6.99
CA ASP A 151 6.61 -11.98 8.01
C ASP A 151 7.05 -11.30 9.32
N ASN A 152 6.15 -11.34 10.30
CA ASN A 152 6.39 -10.83 11.64
C ASN A 152 6.82 -11.98 12.56
N ASN A 153 8.09 -12.39 12.46
CA ASN A 153 8.70 -13.46 13.25
C ASN A 153 7.88 -14.77 13.24
N GLY A 154 7.51 -15.23 12.05
CA GLY A 154 6.74 -16.45 11.79
C GLY A 154 5.24 -16.23 11.64
N GLU A 155 4.72 -15.05 11.96
CA GLU A 155 3.32 -14.69 11.72
C GLU A 155 3.21 -13.93 10.41
N LYS A 156 2.59 -14.55 9.41
CA LYS A 156 2.52 -14.01 8.05
C LYS A 156 1.21 -13.28 7.80
N TYR A 157 1.32 -12.15 7.11
CA TYR A 157 0.19 -11.31 6.73
C TYR A 157 0.27 -10.98 5.25
N PHE A 158 -0.87 -10.96 4.58
CA PHE A 158 -1.01 -10.29 3.29
C PHE A 158 -1.49 -8.85 3.51
N GLU A 159 -0.88 -7.91 2.81
CA GLU A 159 -1.12 -6.48 2.96
C GLU A 159 -1.01 -5.75 1.62
N HIS A 160 -1.61 -4.56 1.58
CA HIS A 160 -1.33 -3.59 0.54
C HIS A 160 -1.66 -2.17 1.03
N GLY A 161 -0.84 -1.21 0.62
CA GLY A 161 -1.12 0.22 0.80
C GLY A 161 -1.93 0.80 -0.36
N ALA A 162 -2.96 1.58 -0.06
CA ALA A 162 -3.72 2.37 -1.02
C ALA A 162 -3.30 3.83 -0.94
N ARG A 163 -2.94 4.45 -2.06
CA ARG A 163 -2.60 5.87 -2.14
C ARG A 163 -3.19 6.45 -3.44
N ASN A 164 -4.03 7.46 -3.31
CA ASN A 164 -4.63 8.25 -4.40
C ASN A 164 -4.62 9.73 -3.99
N ASP A 165 -4.93 10.65 -4.91
CA ASP A 165 -4.93 12.09 -4.61
C ASP A 165 -5.99 12.42 -3.55
N GLY A 166 -5.54 12.78 -2.36
CA GLY A 166 -6.35 13.11 -1.20
C GLY A 166 -6.78 11.91 -0.36
N PHE A 167 -6.24 10.71 -0.60
CA PHE A 167 -6.64 9.49 0.11
C PHE A 167 -5.45 8.55 0.35
N CYS A 168 -5.39 7.97 1.54
CA CYS A 168 -4.47 6.91 1.86
C CYS A 168 -5.10 5.85 2.75
N GLY A 169 -4.43 4.73 2.92
CA GLY A 169 -4.92 3.66 3.77
C GLY A 169 -4.15 2.39 3.59
N ASP A 170 -4.15 1.53 4.58
CA ASP A 170 -3.47 0.24 4.53
C ASP A 170 -4.40 -0.84 5.11
N PHE A 171 -4.19 -2.08 4.70
CA PHE A 171 -4.85 -3.22 5.32
C PHE A 171 -3.86 -4.35 5.59
N TYR A 172 -4.19 -5.18 6.59
CA TYR A 172 -3.50 -6.42 6.87
C TYR A 172 -4.51 -7.54 7.06
N GLY A 173 -4.22 -8.72 6.51
CA GLY A 173 -4.91 -9.97 6.80
C GLY A 173 -3.89 -11.05 7.13
N SER A 174 -4.00 -11.68 8.31
CA SER A 174 -3.13 -12.82 8.66
C SER A 174 -3.43 -14.04 7.77
N LEU A 175 -2.42 -14.83 7.41
CA LEU A 175 -2.63 -16.12 6.75
C LEU A 175 -3.19 -17.17 7.71
N GLU A 176 -2.85 -17.08 8.99
CA GLU A 176 -3.28 -17.97 10.05
C GLU A 176 -3.83 -17.18 11.24
N GLY A 177 -4.78 -17.74 11.98
CA GLY A 177 -5.36 -17.12 13.18
C GLY A 177 -6.49 -16.11 12.94
N GLY A 178 -6.69 -15.63 11.70
CA GLY A 178 -7.89 -14.87 11.33
C GLY A 178 -7.92 -13.41 11.79
N ASN A 179 -6.77 -12.85 12.13
CA ASN A 179 -6.59 -11.43 12.41
C ASN A 179 -6.66 -10.61 11.12
N GLY A 180 -7.29 -9.45 11.15
CA GLY A 180 -7.29 -8.50 10.04
C GLY A 180 -7.71 -7.09 10.44
N VAL A 181 -7.27 -6.10 9.69
CA VAL A 181 -7.57 -4.67 9.90
C VAL A 181 -7.52 -3.93 8.57
N VAL A 182 -8.40 -2.95 8.40
CA VAL A 182 -8.41 -2.02 7.27
C VAL A 182 -8.55 -0.61 7.81
N ILE A 183 -7.65 0.29 7.43
CA ILE A 183 -7.68 1.71 7.81
C ILE A 183 -7.64 2.55 6.54
N PHE A 184 -8.66 3.38 6.31
CA PHE A 184 -8.66 4.38 5.24
C PHE A 184 -8.77 5.78 5.83
N LEU A 185 -8.05 6.72 5.22
CA LEU A 185 -8.04 8.14 5.52
C LEU A 185 -8.32 8.92 4.25
N ASN A 186 -9.11 9.98 4.38
CA ASN A 186 -9.31 10.95 3.31
C ASN A 186 -8.26 12.07 3.36
N SER A 187 -6.99 11.66 3.49
CA SER A 187 -5.83 12.55 3.53
C SER A 187 -4.68 11.92 2.75
N ASP A 188 -3.79 12.72 2.17
CA ASP A 188 -2.48 12.25 1.68
C ASP A 188 -1.48 11.99 2.82
N ASP A 189 -1.81 12.42 4.04
CA ASP A 189 -1.00 12.14 5.23
C ASP A 189 -1.46 10.84 5.92
N GLY A 190 -0.71 9.77 5.65
CA GLY A 190 -0.92 8.45 6.23
C GLY A 190 -0.14 8.16 7.50
N THR A 191 0.56 9.14 8.08
CA THR A 191 1.50 8.92 9.20
C THR A 191 0.89 8.21 10.40
N ILE A 192 -0.40 8.44 10.68
CA ILE A 192 -1.10 7.83 11.81
C ILE A 192 -1.51 6.36 11.59
N ILE A 193 -1.52 5.86 10.34
CA ILE A 193 -2.08 4.55 10.00
C ILE A 193 -1.36 3.43 10.77
N SER A 194 -0.03 3.44 10.77
CA SER A 194 0.78 2.44 11.46
C SER A 194 0.52 2.42 12.97
N GLU A 195 0.31 3.57 13.60
CA GLU A 195 0.00 3.65 15.03
C GLU A 195 -1.38 3.07 15.36
N VAL A 196 -2.37 3.30 14.48
CA VAL A 196 -3.72 2.75 14.62
C VAL A 196 -3.70 1.23 14.45
N ILE A 197 -3.01 0.72 13.42
CA ILE A 197 -2.85 -0.72 13.19
C ILE A 197 -2.16 -1.38 14.39
N ASN A 198 -1.07 -0.79 14.90
CA ASN A 198 -0.38 -1.25 16.10
C ASN A 198 -1.30 -1.25 17.34
N SER A 199 -2.17 -0.25 17.47
CA SER A 199 -3.13 -0.17 18.56
C SER A 199 -4.18 -1.28 18.48
N VAL A 200 -4.67 -1.60 17.28
CA VAL A 200 -5.56 -2.75 17.04
C VAL A 200 -4.85 -4.06 17.37
N ALA A 201 -3.65 -4.28 16.81
CA ALA A 201 -2.85 -5.47 17.07
C ALA A 201 -2.58 -5.68 18.57
N LYS A 202 -2.27 -4.60 19.30
CA LYS A 202 -2.10 -4.62 20.76
C LYS A 202 -3.39 -4.96 21.50
N ALA A 203 -4.50 -4.31 21.15
CA ALA A 203 -5.79 -4.50 21.82
C ALA A 203 -6.34 -5.92 21.66
N TYR A 204 -6.12 -6.52 20.49
CA TYR A 204 -6.55 -7.89 20.15
C TYR A 204 -5.43 -8.93 20.30
N GLN A 205 -4.28 -8.56 20.86
CA GLN A 205 -3.16 -9.46 21.17
C GLN A 205 -2.67 -10.27 19.96
N TRP A 206 -2.54 -9.62 18.81
CA TRP A 206 -1.98 -10.24 17.61
C TRP A 206 -0.56 -10.72 17.89
N LYS A 207 -0.32 -12.00 17.63
CA LYS A 207 0.98 -12.63 17.88
C LYS A 207 2.05 -11.96 17.02
N ASN A 208 3.19 -11.65 17.64
CA ASN A 208 4.40 -11.10 17.02
C ASN A 208 4.23 -9.82 16.15
N PHE A 209 3.05 -9.20 16.11
CA PHE A 209 2.82 -8.02 15.27
C PHE A 209 3.23 -6.74 16.01
N TYR A 210 2.66 -6.51 17.18
CA TYR A 210 2.96 -5.32 17.97
C TYR A 210 4.22 -5.54 18.82
N HIS A 211 5.16 -4.61 18.70
CA HIS A 211 6.33 -4.53 19.55
C HIS A 211 6.30 -3.20 20.32
N GLU A 212 6.54 -3.26 21.64
CA GLU A 212 6.65 -2.04 22.43
C GLU A 212 7.80 -1.17 21.90
N PRO A 213 7.57 0.12 21.63
CA PRO A 213 8.58 0.98 21.05
C PRO A 213 9.77 1.12 22.00
N LEU A 214 10.98 1.04 21.45
CA LEU A 214 12.21 1.22 22.21
C LEU A 214 12.34 2.68 22.67
N ARG A 215 12.06 2.93 23.95
CA ARG A 215 12.26 4.27 24.56
C ARG A 215 13.73 4.51 24.86
N LYS A 216 14.46 5.09 23.90
CA LYS A 216 15.87 5.45 24.05
C LYS A 216 16.02 6.91 24.51
N LYS A 217 16.92 7.15 25.48
CA LYS A 217 17.32 8.51 25.86
C LYS A 217 18.52 8.92 25.02
N SER A 218 18.39 10.04 24.31
CA SER A 218 19.52 10.66 23.62
C SER A 218 20.48 11.30 24.63
N ILE A 219 21.77 11.07 24.48
CA ILE A 219 22.83 11.74 25.25
C ILE A 219 23.42 12.90 24.47
N LYS A 220 23.98 13.89 25.18
CA LYS A 220 24.81 14.91 24.54
C LYS A 220 26.14 14.28 24.16
N VAL A 221 26.52 14.43 22.90
CA VAL A 221 27.80 13.98 22.37
C VAL A 221 28.67 15.20 22.04
N ALA A 222 29.97 15.10 22.26
CA ALA A 222 30.90 16.17 21.93
C ALA A 222 30.94 16.41 20.42
N ASP A 223 31.03 17.68 20.01
CA ASP A 223 31.03 18.07 18.59
C ASP A 223 32.10 17.36 17.76
N LYS A 224 33.26 17.05 18.36
CA LYS A 224 34.32 16.29 17.70
C LYS A 224 33.87 14.90 17.27
N VAL A 225 33.08 14.23 18.10
CA VAL A 225 32.53 12.90 17.81
C VAL A 225 31.41 13.03 16.77
N LEU A 226 30.52 14.01 16.91
CA LEU A 226 29.48 14.26 15.92
C LEU A 226 30.05 14.51 14.52
N LYS A 227 31.12 15.30 14.44
CA LYS A 227 31.83 15.60 13.20
C LYS A 227 32.50 14.35 12.58
N SER A 228 32.88 13.37 13.39
CA SER A 228 33.42 12.10 12.88
C SER A 228 32.39 11.22 12.17
N TYR A 229 31.09 11.51 12.34
CA TYR A 229 30.03 10.87 11.58
C TYR A 229 29.72 11.59 10.26
N GLU A 230 30.30 12.75 9.96
CA GLU A 230 30.02 13.44 8.69
C GLU A 230 30.61 12.68 7.51
N GLY A 231 29.78 12.44 6.49
CA GLY A 231 30.25 11.77 5.27
C GLY A 231 29.15 11.12 4.46
N LEU A 232 29.59 10.45 3.40
CA LEU A 232 28.75 9.61 2.56
C LEU A 232 28.95 8.15 2.97
N TYR A 233 27.84 7.44 3.08
CA TYR A 233 27.76 6.06 3.53
C TYR A 233 27.03 5.25 2.47
N LEU A 234 27.40 3.99 2.34
CA LEU A 234 26.57 3.01 1.66
C LEU A 234 25.72 2.32 2.72
N TYR A 235 24.42 2.58 2.71
CA TYR A 235 23.44 1.99 3.62
C TYR A 235 22.34 1.36 2.78
N ASP A 236 22.12 0.06 2.99
CA ASP A 236 21.14 -0.74 2.23
C ASP A 236 21.26 -0.54 0.71
N GLN A 237 22.49 -0.68 0.22
CA GLN A 237 22.88 -0.49 -1.19
C GLN A 237 22.58 0.91 -1.77
N THR A 238 22.19 1.87 -0.92
CA THR A 238 21.85 3.22 -1.30
C THR A 238 22.85 4.22 -0.71
N TRP A 239 23.24 5.21 -1.52
CA TRP A 239 24.04 6.33 -1.05
C TRP A 239 23.26 7.15 -0.03
N SER A 240 23.81 7.21 1.17
CA SER A 240 23.27 7.93 2.31
C SER A 240 24.28 8.96 2.81
N ALA A 241 23.82 10.00 3.49
CA ALA A 241 24.69 11.05 4.00
C ALA A 241 24.39 11.33 5.46
N ILE A 242 25.43 11.67 6.22
CA ILE A 242 25.27 12.27 7.55
C ILE A 242 25.84 13.68 7.50
N GLY A 243 25.06 14.65 7.96
CA GLY A 243 25.45 16.05 7.98
C GLY A 243 24.53 16.92 8.82
N LYS A 244 24.88 18.20 8.93
CA LYS A 244 24.05 19.18 9.63
C LYS A 244 23.03 19.84 8.70
N LYS A 245 21.78 19.90 9.15
CA LYS A 245 20.70 20.72 8.59
C LYS A 245 19.94 21.36 9.75
N ASP A 246 19.60 22.65 9.63
CA ASP A 246 18.88 23.40 10.67
C ASP A 246 19.48 23.27 12.08
N ASN A 247 20.82 23.33 12.17
CA ASN A 247 21.62 23.15 13.40
C ASN A 247 21.50 21.79 14.10
N LYS A 248 20.95 20.76 13.44
CA LYS A 248 20.87 19.39 13.94
C LYS A 248 21.56 18.42 12.97
N TYR A 249 22.08 17.31 13.50
CA TYR A 249 22.60 16.23 12.67
C TYR A 249 21.46 15.38 12.14
N HIS A 250 21.52 15.07 10.86
CA HIS A 250 20.54 14.25 10.16
C HIS A 250 21.24 13.13 9.42
N PHE A 251 20.61 11.97 9.40
CA PHE A 251 20.90 10.92 8.44
C PHE A 251 19.96 11.11 7.26
N TYR A 252 20.51 11.14 6.06
CA TYR A 252 19.77 11.34 4.81
C TYR A 252 19.90 10.10 3.94
N THR A 253 18.78 9.55 3.51
CA THR A 253 18.71 8.44 2.57
C THR A 253 17.37 8.46 1.85
N ASN A 254 17.31 7.96 0.62
CA ASN A 254 16.07 7.88 -0.18
C ASN A 254 15.24 9.18 -0.20
N GLY A 255 15.90 10.34 -0.31
CA GLY A 255 15.21 11.63 -0.37
C GLY A 255 14.71 12.18 0.97
N ARG A 256 14.85 11.43 2.08
CA ARG A 256 14.33 11.79 3.40
C ARG A 256 15.45 12.14 4.37
N TYR A 257 15.19 13.11 5.24
CA TYR A 257 16.05 13.46 6.37
C TYR A 257 15.44 12.92 7.65
N VAL A 258 16.21 12.17 8.45
CA VAL A 258 15.79 11.73 9.77
C VAL A 258 16.69 12.32 10.85
N ASN A 259 16.08 12.68 11.97
CA ASN A 259 16.81 13.18 13.12
C ASN A 259 17.74 12.10 13.67
N MET A 260 19.00 12.47 13.91
CA MET A 260 19.93 11.61 14.62
C MET A 260 19.83 11.86 16.13
N TYR A 261 19.72 10.78 16.87
CA TYR A 261 19.81 10.74 18.32
C TYR A 261 21.02 9.92 18.72
N PHE A 262 21.53 10.15 19.93
CA PHE A 262 22.82 9.59 20.29
C PHE A 262 22.71 8.67 21.49
N SER A 263 23.19 7.45 21.31
CA SER A 263 23.75 6.59 22.35
C SER A 263 25.20 6.27 21.98
N THR A 264 25.85 5.36 22.69
CA THR A 264 27.12 4.77 22.25
C THR A 264 26.83 3.38 21.64
N PRO A 265 26.59 3.22 20.31
CA PRO A 265 26.61 4.19 19.18
C PRO A 265 25.27 4.93 18.94
N PHE A 266 25.17 5.81 17.92
CA PHE A 266 23.97 6.61 17.63
C PHE A 266 22.77 5.77 17.16
N PHE A 267 21.57 6.36 17.17
CA PHE A 267 20.34 5.78 16.64
C PHE A 267 19.52 6.86 15.92
N ASN A 268 18.71 6.45 14.95
CA ASN A 268 17.83 7.36 14.22
C ASN A 268 16.38 7.13 14.66
N GLU A 269 15.53 8.12 14.41
CA GLU A 269 14.09 7.86 14.30
C GLU A 269 13.86 6.80 13.22
N GLU A 270 12.90 5.89 13.45
CA GLU A 270 12.52 4.95 12.39
C GLU A 270 12.08 5.75 11.17
N PHE A 271 12.42 5.26 9.99
CA PHE A 271 11.84 5.82 8.78
C PHE A 271 10.34 5.54 8.87
N PRO A 272 9.48 6.58 8.89
CA PRO A 272 8.07 6.32 8.65
C PRO A 272 8.01 5.63 7.29
N LEU A 273 7.36 4.47 7.21
CA LEU A 273 7.17 3.73 5.96
C LEU A 273 6.49 4.67 4.94
#